data_AF-A0A845PUG4-F1
#
_entry.id   AF-A0A845PUG4-F1
#
_cell.length_a   1.000
_cell.length_b   1.000
_cell.length_c   1.000
_cell.angle_alpha   90.00
_cell.angle_beta   90.00
_cell.angle_gamma   90.00
#
_symmetry.space_group_name_H-M   'P 1'
#
loop_
_entity.id
_entity.type
_entity.pdbx_description
1 polymer ?
#
loop_
_entity_poly.entity_id
_entity_poly.type
_entity_poly.pdbx_seq_one_letter_code
_entity_poly.pdbx_strand_id
1 'polypeptide(L)'
;MYAAIFKQHVQRPGIALLNPLILKKDPYFSNTGNPNLKPVLINNIGFEYSRFKKTAIALGLNYIFSKNTIQRITQNRTTPLY
;
A
#
# COMPACT_ATOMS: atom_id res chain seq x y z
N MET A 1 -18.49 26.92 2.74
CA MET A 1 -18.80 25.54 3.14
C MET A 1 -17.51 24.93 3.64
N TYR A 2 -17.56 24.26 4.79
CA TYR A 2 -16.46 23.48 5.32
C TYR A 2 -16.88 22.01 5.29
N ALA A 3 -15.93 21.13 5.04
CA ALA A 3 -16.14 19.69 5.08
C ALA A 3 -14.91 19.02 5.69
N ALA A 4 -15.15 18.08 6.61
CA ALA A 4 -14.13 17.17 7.11
C ALA A 4 -14.45 15.77 6.58
N ILE A 5 -13.44 15.09 6.07
CA ILE A 5 -13.59 13.80 5.40
C ILE A 5 -12.64 12.82 6.09
N PHE A 6 -13.19 11.74 6.62
CA PHE A 6 -12.41 10.61 7.09
C PHE A 6 -12.74 9.38 6.25
N LYS A 7 -11.73 8.75 5.64
CA LYS A 7 -11.89 7.56 4.82
C LYS A 7 -10.85 6.53 5.23
N GLN A 8 -11.30 5.29 5.46
CA GLN A 8 -10.44 4.15 5.74
C GLN A 8 -10.62 3.10 4.64
N HIS A 9 -9.50 2.67 4.06
CA HIS A 9 -9.47 1.62 3.04
C HIS A 9 -8.63 0.45 3.54
N VAL A 10 -9.16 -0.76 3.37
CA VAL A 10 -8.44 -2.00 3.64
C VAL A 10 -8.13 -2.66 2.31
N GLN A 11 -6.85 -2.81 1.98
CA GLN A 11 -6.42 -3.50 0.76
C GLN A 11 -5.99 -4.92 1.13
N ARG A 12 -6.73 -5.91 0.62
CA ARG A 12 -6.38 -7.31 0.77
C ARG A 12 -5.16 -7.64 -0.13
N PRO A 13 -4.17 -8.40 0.37
CA PRO A 13 -3.10 -8.91 -0.49
C PRO A 13 -3.70 -9.79 -1.60
N GLY A 14 -3.18 -9.67 -2.82
CA GLY A 14 -3.58 -10.57 -3.91
C GLY A 14 -3.18 -12.02 -3.64
N ILE A 15 -3.93 -12.98 -4.19
CA ILE A 15 -3.70 -14.42 -3.98
C ILE A 15 -2.26 -14.83 -4.36
N ALA A 16 -1.71 -14.25 -5.43
CA ALA A 16 -0.33 -14.50 -5.86
C ALA A 16 0.73 -14.01 -4.86
N LEU A 17 0.42 -13.01 -4.02
CA LEU A 17 1.32 -12.53 -2.98
C LEU A 17 1.29 -13.42 -1.73
N LEU A 18 0.18 -14.12 -1.49
CA LEU A 18 0.02 -15.05 -0.38
C LEU A 18 0.52 -16.46 -0.71
N ASN A 19 0.48 -16.84 -1.99
CA ASN A 19 0.82 -18.19 -2.40
C ASN A 19 2.32 -18.49 -2.18
N PRO A 20 2.69 -19.44 -1.30
CA PRO A 20 4.09 -19.80 -1.05
C PRO A 20 4.72 -20.62 -2.18
N LEU A 21 4.05 -20.76 -3.32
CA LEU A 21 4.58 -21.47 -4.49
C LEU A 21 5.90 -20.84 -4.93
N ILE A 22 6.96 -21.64 -4.90
CA ILE A 22 8.30 -21.23 -5.36
C ILE A 22 8.33 -21.34 -6.87
N LEU A 23 8.19 -20.20 -7.54
CA LEU A 23 8.35 -20.11 -8.99
C LEU A 23 9.82 -19.81 -9.29
N LYS A 24 10.53 -20.83 -9.78
CA LYS A 24 11.89 -20.70 -10.31
C LYS A 24 11.78 -20.39 -11.79
N LYS A 25 11.94 -19.11 -12.15
CA LYS A 25 12.04 -18.71 -13.56
C LYS A 25 13.44 -18.93 -14.10
N ASP A 26 14.44 -18.76 -13.23
CA ASP A 26 15.85 -18.99 -13.49
C ASP A 26 16.48 -19.68 -12.26
N PRO A 27 17.56 -20.46 -12.42
CA PRO A 27 18.23 -21.11 -11.29
C PRO A 27 18.74 -20.13 -10.23
N TYR A 28 19.00 -18.88 -10.63
CA TYR A 28 19.46 -17.80 -9.75
C TYR A 28 18.34 -16.95 -9.17
N PHE A 29 17.10 -17.05 -9.69
CA PHE A 29 15.99 -16.22 -9.26
C PHE A 29 14.77 -17.06 -8.88
N SER A 30 14.52 -17.14 -7.57
CA SER A 30 13.33 -17.76 -7.00
C SER A 30 12.41 -16.67 -6.47
N ASN A 31 11.18 -16.60 -6.98
CA ASN A 31 10.14 -15.71 -6.43
C ASN A 31 9.14 -16.55 -5.63
N THR A 32 8.78 -16.07 -4.46
CA THR A 32 7.87 -16.76 -3.53
C THR A 32 6.91 -15.73 -2.94
N GLY A 33 5.62 -16.05 -2.84
CA GLY A 33 4.71 -15.28 -2.00
C GLY A 33 4.98 -15.49 -0.52
N ASN A 34 4.39 -14.64 0.32
CA ASN A 34 4.44 -14.73 1.77
C ASN A 34 3.01 -14.93 2.33
N PRO A 35 2.68 -16.13 2.83
CA PRO A 35 1.36 -16.44 3.41
C PRO A 35 1.00 -15.57 4.62
N ASN A 36 1.98 -14.98 5.30
CA ASN A 36 1.79 -14.18 6.51
C ASN A 36 1.54 -12.69 6.23
N LEU A 37 1.33 -12.30 4.97
CA LEU A 37 1.06 -10.90 4.63
C LEU A 37 -0.25 -10.44 5.25
N LYS A 38 -0.16 -9.35 6.00
CA LYS A 38 -1.32 -8.68 6.58
C LYS A 38 -1.93 -7.72 5.56
N PRO A 39 -3.26 -7.49 5.60
CA PRO A 39 -3.90 -6.45 4.81
C PRO A 39 -3.26 -5.07 5.05
N VAL A 40 -3.15 -4.29 3.98
CA VAL A 40 -2.68 -2.90 4.06
C VAL A 40 -3.84 -2.06 4.58
N LEU A 41 -3.58 -1.24 5.60
CA LEU A 41 -4.55 -0.32 6.15
C LEU A 41 -4.19 1.11 5.73
N ILE A 42 -5.06 1.73 4.95
CA ILE A 42 -4.88 3.09 4.44
C ILE A 42 -5.91 3.98 5.12
N ASN A 43 -5.46 5.07 5.70
CA ASN A 43 -6.31 6.07 6.33
C ASN A 43 -6.07 7.41 5.64
N ASN A 44 -7.15 8.08 5.29
CA ASN A 44 -7.16 9.37 4.63
C ASN A 44 -7.99 10.35 5.46
N ILE A 45 -7.35 11.45 5.83
CA ILE A 45 -7.94 12.56 6.57
C ILE A 45 -7.90 13.77 5.64
N GLY A 46 -9.08 14.29 5.30
CA GLY A 46 -9.27 15.44 4.43
C GLY A 46 -10.00 16.57 5.13
N PHE A 47 -9.61 17.80 4.84
CA PHE A 47 -10.32 19.01 5.22
C PHE A 47 -10.47 19.90 4.00
N GLU A 48 -11.70 20.29 3.69
CA GLU A 48 -12.04 21.10 2.53
C GLU A 48 -12.80 22.35 2.95
N TYR A 49 -12.40 23.48 2.40
CA TYR A 49 -13.10 24.75 2.53
C TYR A 49 -13.39 25.31 1.14
N SER A 50 -14.65 25.63 0.87
CA SER A 50 -15.06 26.18 -0.41
C SER A 50 -16.04 27.35 -0.24
N ARG A 51 -15.87 28.40 -1.05
CA ARG A 51 -16.77 29.55 -1.08
C ARG A 51 -17.05 29.92 -2.52
N PHE A 52 -18.32 29.82 -2.90
CA PHE A 52 -18.84 30.15 -4.23
C PHE A 52 -19.91 31.23 -4.06
N LYS A 53 -19.55 32.50 -4.29
CA LYS A 53 -20.51 33.62 -4.31
C LYS A 53 -20.27 34.54 -5.52
N LYS A 54 -19.25 35.39 -5.48
CA LYS A 54 -18.79 36.20 -6.64
C LYS A 54 -17.46 35.69 -7.23
N THR A 55 -16.66 35.07 -6.37
CA THR A 55 -15.39 34.41 -6.68
C THR A 55 -15.48 32.98 -6.15
N ALA A 56 -14.93 32.04 -6.90
CA ALA A 56 -14.84 30.63 -6.53
C ALA A 56 -13.48 30.36 -5.89
N ILE A 57 -13.44 30.11 -4.59
CA ILE A 57 -12.23 29.70 -3.87
C ILE A 57 -12.51 28.33 -3.25
N ALA A 58 -11.63 27.38 -3.55
CA ALA A 58 -11.61 26.07 -2.92
C ALA A 58 -10.20 25.80 -2.38
N LEU A 59 -10.13 25.38 -1.13
CA LEU A 59 -8.92 25.01 -0.42
C LEU A 59 -9.14 23.60 0.13
N GLY A 60 -8.16 22.73 -0.03
CA GLY A 60 -8.22 21.35 0.45
C GLY A 60 -6.88 20.93 1.05
N LEU A 61 -6.92 20.34 2.23
CA LEU A 61 -5.80 19.68 2.88
C LEU A 61 -6.11 18.19 2.98
N ASN A 62 -5.19 17.34 2.54
CA ASN A 62 -5.36 15.90 2.57
C ASN A 62 -4.11 15.25 3.16
N TYR A 63 -4.30 14.34 4.10
CA TYR A 63 -3.23 13.57 4.74
C TYR A 63 -3.55 12.08 4.66
N ILE A 64 -2.68 11.32 4.00
CA ILE A 64 -2.85 9.89 3.76
C ILE A 64 -1.72 9.13 4.45
N PHE A 65 -2.07 8.14 5.27
CA PHE A 65 -1.11 7.25 5.90
C PHE A 65 -1.48 5.78 5.70
N SER A 66 -0.46 4.96 5.41
CA SER A 66 -0.62 3.53 5.11
C SER A 66 0.21 2.68 6.06
N LYS A 67 -0.41 1.69 6.70
CA LYS A 67 0.25 0.69 7.55
C LYS A 67 0.29 -0.67 6.84
N ASN A 68 1.34 -1.44 7.09
CA ASN A 68 1.58 -2.78 6.52
C ASN A 68 1.66 -2.80 4.99
N THR A 69 2.24 -1.77 4.38
CA THR A 69 2.43 -1.72 2.93
C THR A 69 3.26 -2.90 2.44
N ILE A 70 2.71 -3.67 1.50
CA ILE A 70 3.37 -4.85 0.93
C ILE A 70 4.45 -4.37 -0.03
N GLN A 71 5.69 -4.81 0.19
CA GLN A 71 6.83 -4.46 -0.64
C GLN A 71 7.62 -5.72 -0.99
N ARG A 72 8.21 -5.74 -2.19
CA ARG A 72 9.06 -6.85 -2.62
C ARG A 72 10.49 -6.59 -2.18
N ILE A 73 11.08 -7.55 -1.49
CA ILE A 73 12.49 -7.54 -1.11
C ILE A 73 13.25 -8.54 -1.97
N THR A 74 14.48 -8.20 -2.33
CA THR A 74 15.43 -9.10 -3.01
C THR A 74 16.60 -9.34 -2.07
N GLN A 75 16.89 -10.60 -1.78
CA GLN A 75 18.02 -10.99 -0.93
C GLN A 75 18.95 -11.90 -1.72
N ASN A 76 20.26 -11.66 -1.62
CA ASN A 76 21.26 -12.52 -2.24
C ASN A 76 21.44 -13.76 -1.37
N ARG A 77 21.19 -14.93 -1.93
CA ARG A 77 21.41 -16.20 -1.25
C ARG A 77 22.89 -16.57 -1.38
N THR A 78 23.72 -16.11 -0.45
CA THR A 78 25.09 -16.62 -0.29
C THR A 78 25.01 -18.01 0.32
N THR A 79 25.16 -19.06 -0.49
CA THR A 79 25.40 -20.41 0.02
C THR A 79 26.86 -20.52 0.48
N PRO A 80 27.15 -20.70 1.78
CA PRO A 80 28.50 -21.03 2.20
C PRO A 80 28.87 -22.42 1.64
N LEU A 81 29.99 -22.47 0.93
CA LEU A 81 30.62 -23.72 0.50
C LEU A 81 31.30 -24.33 1.73
N TYR A 82 30.79 -25.46 2.20
CA TYR A 82 31.53 -26.38 3.08
C TYR A 82 32.22 -27.43 2.23
#